data_AF-A0A9C9N3U8-F1
#
_entry.id   AF-A0A9C9N3U8-F1
#
_cell.length_a   1.000
_cell.length_b   1.000
_cell.length_c   1.000
_cell.angle_alpha   90.00
_cell.angle_beta   90.00
_cell.angle_gamma   90.00
#
_symmetry.space_group_name_H-M   'P 1'
#
loop_
_entity.id
_entity.type
_entity.pdbx_description
1 polymer ?
#
loop_
_entity_poly.entity_id
_entity_poly.type
_entity_poly.pdbx_seq_one_letter_code
_entity_poly.pdbx_strand_id
1 'polypeptide(L)'
;MPSKLGPHVLRTVAELDDYIKAGPAVVKLVGDWGIAKDIPKSILVIGRKYEKQYDAQLQKNTGKTPRQAAQQFISDQLATYQSNPFITYWEGHNEPVWNNDEEMGWYAQFEVERIRLMADLGLRCVIGNFATGQPDLELWPTFLPAVRAAQQYQGILGLHEYSCPWMWWMTGKHQLDPGADQGDEGWTTLRYRKVYRQYLIPNGLGNVPLVITECGVDPLVNPKPPNTEAGTWRQLGGFWAARDNEPDKADYYFRQLVWYDKELQKDDYVIGATIFTWGSFGKPWSDFDVAGSAVAQKLITYAQSDPARPFDYGEIAQPDDDGQDGDDKELKGRGKPRVQYDRSYVLLPPGADAAWARAVVEASWDDKRYTIGSSADDAGIGDLDVRRVIAVNPQQWPGDLSLKDFYIKFYPGIHYQAVTAATPGELKRKLSEI
;
A
#
# COMPACT_ATOMS: atom_id res chain seq x y z
N MET A 1 -9.98 -2.85 14.70
CA MET A 1 -8.74 -2.27 14.16
C MET A 1 -9.03 -0.79 14.05
N PRO A 2 -8.10 0.06 14.50
CA PRO A 2 -8.33 1.49 14.56
C PRO A 2 -8.78 2.07 13.22
N SER A 3 -9.67 3.05 13.26
CA SER A 3 -10.10 3.71 12.02
C SER A 3 -8.93 4.45 11.36
N LYS A 4 -8.89 4.37 10.04
CA LYS A 4 -7.97 5.08 9.13
C LYS A 4 -8.59 6.33 8.52
N LEU A 5 -9.88 6.60 8.77
CA LEU A 5 -10.56 7.76 8.22
C LEU A 5 -10.19 9.05 8.97
N GLY A 6 -10.18 10.15 8.24
CA GLY A 6 -9.92 11.48 8.73
C GLY A 6 -10.59 12.57 7.91
N PRO A 7 -10.57 13.83 8.37
CA PRO A 7 -11.16 14.94 7.65
C PRO A 7 -10.20 15.54 6.60
N HIS A 8 -10.73 15.76 5.39
CA HIS A 8 -10.15 16.71 4.45
C HIS A 8 -10.75 18.09 4.73
N VAL A 9 -9.98 19.05 5.23
CA VAL A 9 -10.48 20.34 5.70
C VAL A 9 -10.20 21.43 4.67
N LEU A 10 -11.26 21.91 4.01
CA LEU A 10 -11.19 23.13 3.21
C LEU A 10 -11.31 24.38 4.08
N ARG A 11 -12.20 24.33 5.09
CA ARG A 11 -12.48 25.43 6.01
C ARG A 11 -12.82 24.89 7.39
N THR A 12 -12.24 25.48 8.43
CA THR A 12 -12.52 25.08 9.81
C THR A 12 -13.97 25.37 10.20
N VAL A 13 -14.59 24.41 10.88
CA VAL A 13 -15.94 24.49 11.46
C VAL A 13 -15.89 23.88 12.87
N ALA A 14 -16.81 24.28 13.75
CA ALA A 14 -16.77 23.89 15.18
C ALA A 14 -16.72 22.36 15.40
N GLU A 15 -17.43 21.58 14.58
CA GLU A 15 -17.46 20.12 14.69
C GLU A 15 -16.12 19.44 14.37
N LEU A 16 -15.15 20.15 13.74
CA LEU A 16 -13.82 19.61 13.49
C LEU A 16 -13.09 19.27 14.79
N ASP A 17 -13.27 20.08 15.84
CA ASP A 17 -12.64 19.83 17.15
C ASP A 17 -13.10 18.50 17.75
N ASP A 18 -14.37 18.14 17.56
CA ASP A 18 -14.93 16.89 18.06
C ASP A 18 -14.39 15.69 17.27
N TYR A 19 -14.14 15.85 15.96
CA TYR A 19 -13.46 14.82 15.20
C TYR A 19 -11.99 14.70 15.60
N ILE A 20 -11.25 15.80 15.77
CA ILE A 20 -9.86 15.76 16.27
C ILE A 20 -9.78 15.04 17.62
N LYS A 21 -10.69 15.33 18.56
CA LYS A 21 -10.77 14.64 19.86
C LYS A 21 -11.11 13.15 19.75
N ALA A 22 -11.83 12.75 18.70
CA ALA A 22 -12.13 11.35 18.42
C ALA A 22 -10.91 10.55 17.94
N GLY A 23 -9.80 11.22 17.59
CA GLY A 23 -8.53 10.57 17.23
C GLY A 23 -8.52 9.95 15.83
N PRO A 24 -8.79 10.70 14.74
CA PRO A 24 -8.59 10.23 13.38
C PRO A 24 -7.10 9.97 13.10
N ALA A 25 -6.82 9.12 12.11
CA ALA A 25 -5.43 8.80 11.75
C ALA A 25 -4.69 9.99 11.12
N VAL A 26 -5.42 10.79 10.34
CA VAL A 26 -4.86 11.87 9.54
C VAL A 26 -5.83 13.05 9.45
N VAL A 27 -5.30 14.27 9.43
CA VAL A 27 -6.05 15.50 9.12
C VAL A 27 -5.33 16.21 7.99
N LYS A 28 -6.03 16.45 6.87
CA LYS A 28 -5.51 17.26 5.76
C LYS A 28 -6.08 18.66 5.82
N LEU A 29 -5.21 19.67 5.79
CA LEU A 29 -5.55 21.09 5.85
C LEU A 29 -5.18 21.77 4.52
N VAL A 30 -6.19 22.17 3.75
CA VAL A 30 -6.01 22.91 2.48
C VAL A 30 -6.08 24.44 2.69
N GLY A 31 -6.50 24.84 3.88
CA GLY A 31 -6.56 26.20 4.39
C GLY A 31 -6.65 26.16 5.92
N ASP A 32 -6.76 27.33 6.55
CA ASP A 32 -6.88 27.47 8.02
C ASP A 32 -5.80 26.69 8.81
N TRP A 33 -4.57 26.60 8.26
CA TRP A 33 -3.45 25.82 8.80
C TRP A 33 -3.08 26.13 10.26
N GLY A 34 -3.47 27.30 10.76
CA GLY A 34 -3.23 27.72 12.15
C GLY A 34 -3.84 26.79 13.20
N ILE A 35 -4.85 25.98 12.85
CA ILE A 35 -5.41 24.96 13.76
C ILE A 35 -4.44 23.80 14.01
N ALA A 36 -3.42 23.59 13.18
CA ALA A 36 -2.46 22.51 13.34
C ALA A 36 -1.74 22.51 14.70
N LYS A 37 -1.61 23.68 15.34
CA LYS A 37 -1.02 23.81 16.69
C LYS A 37 -1.86 23.14 17.79
N ASP A 38 -3.17 22.99 17.54
CA ASP A 38 -4.15 22.47 18.48
C ASP A 38 -4.45 20.98 18.21
N ILE A 39 -3.90 20.42 17.12
CA ILE A 39 -4.04 19.00 16.77
C ILE A 39 -3.00 18.18 17.58
N PRO A 40 -3.40 17.11 18.28
CA PRO A 40 -2.46 16.22 18.97
C PRO A 40 -1.40 15.64 18.04
N LYS A 41 -0.15 15.53 18.52
CA LYS A 41 0.98 14.96 17.74
C LYS A 41 0.78 13.50 17.35
N SER A 42 -0.16 12.79 17.97
CA SER A 42 -0.56 11.43 17.61
C SER A 42 -1.33 11.36 16.28
N ILE A 43 -1.79 12.50 15.75
CA ILE A 43 -2.54 12.57 14.49
C ILE A 43 -1.60 13.11 13.42
N LEU A 44 -1.50 12.43 12.27
CA LEU A 44 -0.73 12.94 11.15
C LEU A 44 -1.42 14.19 10.58
N VAL A 45 -0.71 15.32 10.51
CA VAL A 45 -1.23 16.54 9.87
C VAL A 45 -0.54 16.74 8.53
N ILE A 46 -1.34 16.83 7.47
CA ILE A 46 -0.90 17.11 6.10
C ILE A 46 -1.36 18.52 5.71
N GLY A 47 -0.43 19.34 5.25
CA GLY A 47 -0.73 20.64 4.66
C GLY A 47 -0.77 20.58 3.14
N ARG A 48 -1.70 21.32 2.55
CA ARG A 48 -1.69 21.64 1.12
C ARG A 48 -1.93 23.13 0.95
N LYS A 49 -1.08 23.80 0.19
CA LYS A 49 -1.37 25.16 -0.31
C LYS A 49 -2.13 25.05 -1.62
N TYR A 50 -3.33 25.65 -1.68
CA TYR A 50 -4.07 25.75 -2.93
C TYR A 50 -3.37 26.73 -3.89
N GLU A 51 -2.90 26.22 -5.02
CA GLU A 51 -2.31 27.02 -6.08
C GLU A 51 -3.33 27.28 -7.18
N LYS A 52 -3.80 28.52 -7.28
CA LYS A 52 -4.77 28.93 -8.31
C LYS A 52 -4.13 29.15 -9.68
N GLN A 53 -2.84 29.51 -9.68
CA GLN A 53 -2.19 30.10 -10.86
C GLN A 53 -1.55 29.05 -11.78
N TYR A 54 -1.24 27.86 -11.27
CA TYR A 54 -0.69 26.77 -12.09
C TYR A 54 -0.88 25.40 -11.44
N ASP A 55 -0.94 24.38 -12.29
CA ASP A 55 -0.86 22.96 -11.94
C ASP A 55 0.47 22.36 -12.44
N ALA A 56 0.64 21.05 -12.29
CA ALA A 56 1.86 20.36 -12.69
C ALA A 56 2.10 20.45 -14.21
N GLN A 57 1.03 20.31 -15.02
CA GLN A 57 1.08 20.35 -16.48
C GLN A 57 1.48 21.74 -16.96
N LEU A 58 0.86 22.80 -16.43
CA LEU A 58 1.22 24.18 -16.76
C LEU A 58 2.65 24.48 -16.36
N GLN A 59 3.10 24.02 -15.19
CA GLN A 59 4.47 24.22 -14.74
C GLN A 59 5.48 23.56 -15.69
N LYS A 60 5.23 22.31 -16.10
CA LYS A 60 6.02 21.59 -17.12
C LYS A 60 6.03 22.34 -18.46
N ASN A 61 4.87 22.84 -18.89
CA ASN A 61 4.70 23.58 -20.15
C ASN A 61 5.36 24.97 -20.17
N THR A 62 5.84 25.49 -19.03
CA THR A 62 6.67 26.71 -19.02
C THR A 62 8.08 26.49 -19.58
N GLY A 63 8.47 25.25 -19.91
CA GLY A 63 9.78 24.91 -20.45
C GLY A 63 10.89 24.82 -19.39
N LYS A 64 10.54 24.92 -18.10
CA LYS A 64 11.49 24.72 -16.99
C LYS A 64 11.94 23.25 -16.93
N THR A 65 13.21 23.04 -16.60
CA THR A 65 13.67 21.72 -16.18
C THR A 65 12.95 21.29 -14.89
N PRO A 66 12.82 19.98 -14.60
CA PRO A 66 12.20 19.50 -13.36
C PRO A 66 12.78 20.15 -12.10
N ARG A 67 14.11 20.33 -12.07
CA ARG A 67 14.82 21.00 -10.97
C ARG A 67 14.40 22.46 -10.80
N GLN A 68 14.41 23.25 -11.88
CA GLN A 68 14.00 24.66 -11.83
C GLN A 68 12.53 24.80 -11.41
N ALA A 69 11.67 23.89 -11.87
CA ALA A 69 10.27 23.86 -11.47
C ALA A 69 10.11 23.55 -9.97
N ALA A 70 10.86 22.57 -9.43
CA ALA A 70 10.84 22.24 -8.01
C ALA A 70 11.33 23.40 -7.14
N GLN A 71 12.41 24.07 -7.55
CA GLN A 71 12.93 25.26 -6.87
C GLN A 71 11.91 26.40 -6.83
N GLN A 72 11.24 26.67 -7.96
CA GLN A 72 10.15 27.65 -8.02
C GLN A 72 9.01 27.26 -7.08
N PHE A 73 8.57 26.00 -7.14
CA PHE A 73 7.47 25.50 -6.31
C PHE A 73 7.77 25.68 -4.82
N ILE A 74 8.97 25.32 -4.35
CA ILE A 74 9.36 25.51 -2.96
C ILE A 74 9.45 26.99 -2.61
N SER A 75 10.03 27.83 -3.48
CA SER A 75 10.08 29.28 -3.25
C SER A 75 8.68 29.89 -3.09
N ASP A 76 7.70 29.44 -3.88
CA ASP A 76 6.33 29.94 -3.83
C ASP A 76 5.59 29.52 -2.55
N GLN A 77 6.00 28.41 -1.92
CA GLN A 77 5.37 27.88 -0.71
C GLN A 77 6.13 28.19 0.58
N LEU A 78 7.39 28.65 0.51
CA LEU A 78 8.28 28.78 1.67
C LEU A 78 7.68 29.60 2.81
N ALA A 79 7.06 30.74 2.50
CA ALA A 79 6.42 31.58 3.52
C ALA A 79 5.25 30.88 4.23
N THR A 80 4.50 30.04 3.51
CA THR A 80 3.42 29.23 4.09
C THR A 80 3.99 28.15 5.00
N TYR A 81 5.05 27.45 4.59
CA TYR A 81 5.68 26.43 5.44
C TYR A 81 6.23 27.04 6.74
N GLN A 82 6.95 28.17 6.63
CA GLN A 82 7.55 28.84 7.79
C GLN A 82 6.51 29.38 8.77
N SER A 83 5.34 29.81 8.30
CA SER A 83 4.27 30.29 9.20
C SER A 83 3.45 29.18 9.85
N ASN A 84 3.64 27.92 9.44
CA ASN A 84 2.89 26.76 9.93
C ASN A 84 3.83 25.62 10.40
N PRO A 85 4.66 25.85 11.43
CA PRO A 85 5.70 24.91 11.87
C PRO A 85 5.15 23.62 12.50
N PHE A 86 3.84 23.55 12.80
CA PHE A 86 3.18 22.36 13.32
C PHE A 86 2.77 21.37 12.22
N ILE A 87 3.01 21.71 10.96
CA ILE A 87 2.75 20.84 9.81
C ILE A 87 4.10 20.40 9.22
N THR A 88 4.39 19.09 9.34
CA THR A 88 5.62 18.51 8.81
C THR A 88 5.47 18.00 7.38
N TYR A 89 4.32 17.40 7.05
CA TYR A 89 4.06 16.81 5.74
C TYR A 89 3.29 17.78 4.83
N TRP A 90 3.84 18.04 3.65
CA TRP A 90 3.20 18.92 2.66
C TRP A 90 3.04 18.26 1.29
N GLU A 91 1.84 18.41 0.74
CA GLU A 91 1.50 17.95 -0.61
C GLU A 91 2.24 18.75 -1.70
N GLY A 92 2.55 18.04 -2.78
CA GLY A 92 2.98 18.62 -4.04
C GLY A 92 1.80 19.17 -4.86
N HIS A 93 1.87 19.00 -6.18
CA HIS A 93 0.77 19.33 -7.07
C HIS A 93 -0.45 18.44 -6.81
N ASN A 94 -1.65 19.01 -6.96
CA ASN A 94 -2.91 18.29 -6.82
C ASN A 94 -3.33 17.64 -8.13
N GLU A 95 -3.66 16.35 -8.09
CA GLU A 95 -4.23 15.58 -9.20
C GLU A 95 -3.45 15.72 -10.53
N PRO A 96 -2.10 15.63 -10.53
CA PRO A 96 -1.38 15.62 -11.79
C PRO A 96 -1.79 14.40 -12.62
N VAL A 97 -1.97 14.59 -13.94
CA VAL A 97 -2.25 13.54 -14.91
C VAL A 97 -1.14 13.50 -15.95
N TRP A 98 -0.54 12.33 -16.15
CA TRP A 98 0.55 12.10 -17.09
C TRP A 98 0.22 10.92 -17.97
N ASN A 99 0.44 11.06 -19.28
CA ASN A 99 -0.05 10.09 -20.27
C ASN A 99 1.08 9.37 -21.03
N ASN A 100 2.34 9.65 -20.71
CA ASN A 100 3.50 8.99 -21.31
C ASN A 100 4.74 9.10 -20.41
N ASP A 101 5.76 8.31 -20.73
CA ASP A 101 6.99 8.21 -19.96
C ASP A 101 7.81 9.50 -19.90
N GLU A 102 7.80 10.33 -20.96
CA GLU A 102 8.55 11.59 -20.94
C GLU A 102 7.98 12.54 -19.89
N GLU A 103 6.66 12.68 -19.86
CA GLU A 103 5.98 13.56 -18.93
C GLU A 103 6.02 13.02 -17.50
N MET A 104 5.78 11.72 -17.33
CA MET A 104 5.91 11.08 -16.02
C MET A 104 7.35 11.15 -15.51
N GLY A 105 8.34 10.97 -16.40
CA GLY A 105 9.76 11.06 -16.06
C GLY A 105 10.16 12.47 -15.63
N TRP A 106 9.63 13.49 -16.32
CA TRP A 106 9.79 14.89 -15.89
C TRP A 106 9.22 15.09 -14.48
N TYR A 107 8.02 14.59 -14.20
CA TYR A 107 7.39 14.75 -12.89
C TYR A 107 8.09 13.96 -11.78
N ALA A 108 8.59 12.76 -12.08
CA ALA A 108 9.38 11.99 -11.14
C ALA A 108 10.64 12.75 -10.72
N GLN A 109 11.36 13.36 -11.66
CA GLN A 109 12.54 14.18 -11.35
C GLN A 109 12.19 15.46 -10.60
N PHE A 110 11.01 16.05 -10.85
CA PHE A 110 10.50 17.18 -10.08
C PHE A 110 10.28 16.79 -8.62
N GLU A 111 9.60 15.66 -8.35
CA GLU A 111 9.37 15.19 -6.98
C GLU A 111 10.66 14.79 -6.27
N VAL A 112 11.63 14.18 -6.97
CA VAL A 112 12.96 13.87 -6.41
C VAL A 112 13.65 15.13 -5.91
N GLU A 113 13.67 16.20 -6.71
CA GLU A 113 14.27 17.47 -6.29
C GLU A 113 13.46 18.14 -5.17
N ARG A 114 12.12 18.14 -5.28
CA ARG A 114 11.25 18.73 -4.26
C ARG A 114 11.47 18.07 -2.89
N ILE A 115 11.56 16.75 -2.85
CA ILE A 115 11.84 16.01 -1.62
C ILE A 115 13.16 16.44 -0.98
N ARG A 116 14.24 16.58 -1.77
CA ARG A 116 15.54 17.03 -1.26
C ARG A 116 15.46 18.43 -0.67
N LEU A 117 14.85 19.37 -1.39
CA LEU A 117 14.68 20.75 -0.94
C LEU A 117 13.79 20.83 0.32
N MET A 118 12.76 20.00 0.43
CA MET A 118 11.91 19.92 1.62
C MET A 118 12.67 19.34 2.82
N ALA A 119 13.51 18.33 2.61
CA ALA A 119 14.34 17.76 3.65
C ALA A 119 15.35 18.77 4.22
N ASP A 120 15.95 19.62 3.38
CA ASP A 120 16.82 20.73 3.80
C ASP A 120 16.10 21.74 4.70
N LEU A 121 14.77 21.86 4.57
CA LEU A 121 13.91 22.69 5.42
C LEU A 121 13.42 21.98 6.69
N GLY A 122 13.81 20.71 6.91
CA GLY A 122 13.29 19.88 8.00
C GLY A 122 11.85 19.42 7.81
N LEU A 123 11.33 19.50 6.58
CA LEU A 123 9.97 19.09 6.22
C LEU A 123 9.96 17.74 5.52
N ARG A 124 8.76 17.22 5.25
CA ARG A 124 8.50 15.97 4.54
C ARG A 124 7.48 16.17 3.44
N CYS A 125 7.51 15.28 2.46
CA CYS A 125 6.64 15.35 1.29
C CYS A 125 5.52 14.33 1.35
N VAL A 126 4.35 14.72 0.87
CA VAL A 126 3.36 13.81 0.28
C VAL A 126 3.49 13.93 -1.24
N ILE A 127 4.00 12.89 -1.89
CA ILE A 127 4.30 12.89 -3.33
C ILE A 127 3.19 12.25 -4.17
N GLY A 128 3.15 12.56 -5.46
CA GLY A 128 2.21 11.94 -6.40
C GLY A 128 0.87 12.66 -6.41
N ASN A 129 0.08 12.49 -5.35
CA ASN A 129 -1.29 13.03 -5.19
C ASN A 129 -2.13 12.86 -6.46
N PHE A 130 -1.98 11.70 -7.12
CA PHE A 130 -2.59 11.43 -8.41
C PHE A 130 -4.11 11.36 -8.31
N ALA A 131 -4.78 11.84 -9.36
CA ALA A 131 -6.23 11.73 -9.51
C ALA A 131 -6.68 10.27 -9.49
N THR A 132 -7.94 10.04 -9.14
CA THR A 132 -8.53 8.70 -9.17
C THR A 132 -8.36 8.02 -10.53
N GLY A 133 -7.88 6.77 -10.49
CA GLY A 133 -7.61 5.96 -11.68
C GLY A 133 -6.28 6.28 -12.38
N GLN A 134 -5.58 7.34 -11.97
CA GLN A 134 -4.33 7.79 -12.59
C GLN A 134 -3.10 7.45 -11.73
N PRO A 135 -1.89 7.48 -12.30
CA PRO A 135 -1.62 7.34 -13.74
C PRO A 135 -1.99 5.93 -14.22
N ASP A 136 -1.96 5.68 -15.53
CA ASP A 136 -1.97 4.31 -16.08
C ASP A 136 -0.90 3.43 -15.40
N LEU A 137 -1.19 2.14 -15.22
CA LEU A 137 -0.35 1.25 -14.41
C LEU A 137 1.07 1.16 -15.00
N GLU A 138 1.18 1.17 -16.32
CA GLU A 138 2.43 1.08 -17.08
C GLU A 138 3.39 2.27 -16.84
N LEU A 139 2.91 3.39 -16.30
CA LEU A 139 3.73 4.57 -16.01
C LEU A 139 4.38 4.54 -14.62
N TRP A 140 3.98 3.63 -13.72
CA TRP A 140 4.58 3.51 -12.39
C TRP A 140 6.08 3.21 -12.39
N PRO A 141 6.63 2.34 -13.28
CA PRO A 141 8.08 2.17 -13.44
C PRO A 141 8.85 3.48 -13.59
N THR A 142 8.29 4.42 -14.38
CA THR A 142 8.88 5.73 -14.65
C THR A 142 8.80 6.66 -13.43
N PHE A 143 7.84 6.45 -12.53
CA PHE A 143 7.69 7.20 -11.29
C PHE A 143 8.51 6.63 -10.11
N LEU A 144 9.04 5.40 -10.20
CA LEU A 144 9.81 4.77 -9.12
C LEU A 144 10.97 5.62 -8.55
N PRO A 145 11.71 6.45 -9.33
CA PRO A 145 12.72 7.34 -8.76
C PRO A 145 12.19 8.29 -7.68
N ALA A 146 10.98 8.83 -7.84
CA ALA A 146 10.35 9.68 -6.84
C ALA A 146 9.96 8.88 -5.59
N VAL A 147 9.46 7.66 -5.76
CA VAL A 147 9.11 6.76 -4.66
C VAL A 147 10.34 6.33 -3.86
N ARG A 148 11.48 6.07 -4.52
CA ARG A 148 12.77 5.82 -3.86
C ARG A 148 13.25 7.03 -3.05
N ALA A 149 13.10 8.24 -3.60
CA ALA A 149 13.41 9.45 -2.85
C ALA A 149 12.48 9.63 -1.64
N ALA A 150 11.19 9.30 -1.78
CA ALA A 150 10.26 9.31 -0.64
C ALA A 150 10.72 8.33 0.46
N GLN A 151 11.09 7.10 0.09
CA GLN A 151 11.64 6.12 1.04
C GLN A 151 12.88 6.67 1.78
N GLN A 152 13.84 7.26 1.04
CA GLN A 152 15.09 7.79 1.60
C GLN A 152 14.87 8.99 2.54
N TYR A 153 13.93 9.88 2.22
CA TYR A 153 13.72 11.14 2.94
C TYR A 153 12.45 11.13 3.80
N GLN A 154 11.92 9.95 4.11
CA GLN A 154 10.72 9.75 4.91
C GLN A 154 9.47 10.49 4.37
N GLY A 155 9.37 10.61 3.05
CA GLY A 155 8.18 11.08 2.34
C GLY A 155 7.15 9.96 2.18
N ILE A 156 5.89 10.32 1.99
CA ILE A 156 4.78 9.38 1.84
C ILE A 156 4.15 9.54 0.45
N LEU A 157 3.56 8.45 -0.06
CA LEU A 157 2.80 8.47 -1.30
C LEU A 157 1.38 8.99 -1.01
N GLY A 158 0.89 9.94 -1.81
CA GLY A 158 -0.47 10.44 -1.78
C GLY A 158 -1.26 9.99 -3.01
N LEU A 159 -2.51 9.58 -2.83
CA LEU A 159 -3.44 9.22 -3.92
C LEU A 159 -4.86 9.73 -3.62
N HIS A 160 -5.64 10.00 -4.66
CA HIS A 160 -7.07 10.28 -4.53
C HIS A 160 -7.89 9.04 -4.94
N GLU A 161 -8.85 8.63 -4.12
CA GLU A 161 -9.74 7.51 -4.43
C GLU A 161 -11.22 7.90 -4.27
N TYR A 162 -11.85 8.17 -5.40
CA TYR A 162 -13.26 8.45 -5.52
C TYR A 162 -13.98 7.35 -6.28
N SER A 163 -15.27 7.13 -6.03
CA SER A 163 -16.09 6.23 -6.86
C SER A 163 -17.51 6.75 -7.00
N CYS A 164 -18.30 6.20 -7.92
CA CYS A 164 -19.70 6.61 -8.10
C CYS A 164 -20.51 5.55 -8.85
N PRO A 165 -21.77 5.25 -8.44
CA PRO A 165 -22.51 5.87 -7.33
C PRO A 165 -22.28 5.21 -5.97
N TRP A 166 -21.42 4.20 -5.89
CA TRP A 166 -21.04 3.56 -4.63
C TRP A 166 -19.53 3.54 -4.48
N MET A 167 -19.02 3.68 -3.26
CA MET A 167 -17.59 3.56 -2.97
C MET A 167 -16.98 2.27 -3.53
N TRP A 168 -17.68 1.13 -3.43
CA TRP A 168 -17.19 -0.17 -3.89
C TRP A 168 -17.33 -0.42 -5.40
N TRP A 169 -17.87 0.54 -6.17
CA TRP A 169 -17.95 0.37 -7.62
C TRP A 169 -16.54 0.22 -8.22
N MET A 170 -16.38 -0.70 -9.18
CA MET A 170 -15.09 -1.10 -9.78
C MET A 170 -14.08 -1.74 -8.81
N THR A 171 -14.55 -2.34 -7.71
CA THR A 171 -13.71 -3.06 -6.74
C THR A 171 -14.22 -4.48 -6.50
N GLY A 172 -13.29 -5.44 -6.42
CA GLY A 172 -13.61 -6.86 -6.25
C GLY A 172 -14.62 -7.35 -7.30
N LYS A 173 -15.67 -8.03 -6.84
CA LYS A 173 -16.78 -8.51 -7.69
C LYS A 173 -17.54 -7.44 -8.49
N HIS A 174 -17.31 -6.16 -8.22
CA HIS A 174 -17.94 -5.02 -8.91
C HIS A 174 -17.05 -4.41 -10.01
N GLN A 175 -15.93 -5.06 -10.35
CA GLN A 175 -15.07 -4.68 -11.47
C GLN A 175 -15.77 -4.80 -12.83
N LEU A 176 -15.28 -4.04 -13.81
CA LEU A 176 -15.84 -3.99 -15.17
C LEU A 176 -15.62 -5.29 -15.94
N ASP A 177 -14.47 -5.91 -15.72
CA ASP A 177 -14.16 -7.25 -16.21
C ASP A 177 -14.28 -8.24 -15.04
N PRO A 178 -15.33 -9.08 -15.00
CA PRO A 178 -15.49 -10.11 -13.98
C PRO A 178 -14.33 -11.13 -13.94
N GLY A 179 -13.57 -11.26 -15.03
CA GLY A 179 -12.38 -12.13 -15.11
C GLY A 179 -11.10 -11.48 -14.55
N ALA A 180 -11.11 -10.15 -14.34
CA ALA A 180 -9.99 -9.40 -13.75
C ALA A 180 -10.11 -9.25 -12.21
N ASP A 181 -11.09 -9.93 -11.60
CA ASP A 181 -11.30 -9.92 -10.17
C ASP A 181 -10.19 -10.69 -9.44
N GLN A 182 -9.29 -9.98 -8.78
CA GLN A 182 -8.35 -10.58 -7.82
C GLN A 182 -8.90 -10.63 -6.39
N GLY A 183 -10.19 -10.30 -6.20
CA GLY A 183 -10.95 -10.47 -4.96
C GLY A 183 -10.91 -9.29 -4.01
N ASP A 184 -9.82 -8.54 -3.96
CA ASP A 184 -9.59 -7.47 -2.97
C ASP A 184 -9.03 -6.17 -3.55
N GLU A 185 -8.98 -5.99 -4.86
CA GLU A 185 -8.49 -4.74 -5.47
C GLU A 185 -9.51 -4.13 -6.43
N GLY A 186 -9.29 -2.89 -6.83
CA GLY A 186 -10.18 -2.16 -7.72
C GLY A 186 -9.45 -1.26 -8.72
N TRP A 187 -10.24 -0.55 -9.52
CA TRP A 187 -9.75 0.45 -10.49
C TRP A 187 -9.95 1.90 -10.03
N THR A 188 -10.72 2.12 -8.98
CA THR A 188 -10.94 3.44 -8.37
C THR A 188 -10.54 3.43 -6.91
N THR A 189 -11.33 2.79 -6.04
CA THR A 189 -10.93 2.48 -4.67
C THR A 189 -10.07 1.23 -4.64
N LEU A 190 -9.10 1.18 -3.72
CA LEU A 190 -8.16 0.07 -3.52
C LEU A 190 -7.28 -0.21 -4.75
N ARG A 191 -7.16 0.75 -5.68
CA ARG A 191 -6.31 0.61 -6.87
C ARG A 191 -4.84 0.58 -6.47
N TYR A 192 -4.48 1.22 -5.36
CA TYR A 192 -3.13 1.17 -4.83
C TYR A 192 -2.62 -0.25 -4.61
N ARG A 193 -3.48 -1.24 -4.34
CA ARG A 193 -3.04 -2.65 -4.19
C ARG A 193 -2.36 -3.16 -5.47
N LYS A 194 -2.90 -2.81 -6.65
CA LYS A 194 -2.27 -3.11 -7.96
C LYS A 194 -0.91 -2.44 -8.06
N VAL A 195 -0.84 -1.15 -7.72
CA VAL A 195 0.41 -0.37 -7.74
C VAL A 195 1.47 -0.99 -6.84
N TYR A 196 1.11 -1.31 -5.60
CA TYR A 196 2.03 -1.88 -4.62
C TYR A 196 2.50 -3.27 -5.04
N ARG A 197 1.58 -4.17 -5.37
CA ARG A 197 1.89 -5.56 -5.70
C ARG A 197 2.69 -5.70 -6.99
N GLN A 198 2.35 -4.92 -8.02
CA GLN A 198 2.95 -5.07 -9.35
C GLN A 198 4.24 -4.26 -9.52
N TYR A 199 4.38 -3.11 -8.81
CA TYR A 199 5.47 -2.17 -9.07
C TYR A 199 6.31 -1.85 -7.83
N LEU A 200 5.71 -1.47 -6.69
CA LEU A 200 6.50 -1.00 -5.55
C LEU A 200 7.16 -2.16 -4.79
N ILE A 201 6.41 -3.19 -4.40
CA ILE A 201 6.93 -4.35 -3.66
C ILE A 201 8.07 -5.05 -4.42
N PRO A 202 7.94 -5.38 -5.73
CA PRO A 202 9.03 -6.00 -6.48
C PRO A 202 10.30 -5.13 -6.60
N ASN A 203 10.18 -3.82 -6.37
CA ASN A 203 11.27 -2.86 -6.43
C ASN A 203 11.79 -2.43 -5.04
N GLY A 204 11.42 -3.13 -3.96
CA GLY A 204 11.87 -2.83 -2.59
C GLY A 204 11.19 -1.59 -1.96
N LEU A 205 10.06 -1.16 -2.52
CA LEU A 205 9.36 0.06 -2.14
C LEU A 205 8.00 -0.20 -1.50
N GLY A 206 7.70 -1.46 -1.15
CA GLY A 206 6.42 -1.86 -0.54
C GLY A 206 6.11 -1.18 0.80
N ASN A 207 7.12 -0.56 1.42
CA ASN A 207 7.06 0.01 2.76
C ASN A 207 7.00 1.53 2.73
N VAL A 208 6.96 2.13 1.53
CA VAL A 208 6.67 3.55 1.42
C VAL A 208 5.23 3.74 1.91
N PRO A 209 5.00 4.53 2.98
CA PRO A 209 3.65 4.68 3.50
C PRO A 209 2.74 5.39 2.50
N LEU A 210 1.47 4.98 2.48
CA LEU A 210 0.42 5.52 1.64
C LEU A 210 -0.58 6.32 2.49
N VAL A 211 -0.96 7.49 2.00
CA VAL A 211 -2.14 8.21 2.46
C VAL A 211 -3.08 8.45 1.27
N ILE A 212 -4.36 8.19 1.47
CA ILE A 212 -5.39 8.57 0.52
C ILE A 212 -5.80 10.01 0.85
N THR A 213 -5.21 10.96 0.16
CA THR A 213 -5.32 12.39 0.49
C THR A 213 -6.66 13.00 0.10
N GLU A 214 -7.49 12.30 -0.66
CA GLU A 214 -8.90 12.61 -0.87
C GLU A 214 -9.69 11.33 -1.17
N CYS A 215 -10.84 11.14 -0.52
CA CYS A 215 -11.75 10.05 -0.85
C CYS A 215 -13.22 10.43 -0.72
N GLY A 216 -14.10 9.71 -1.44
CA GLY A 216 -15.55 9.86 -1.34
C GLY A 216 -16.29 9.49 -2.61
N VAL A 217 -17.52 9.98 -2.73
CA VAL A 217 -18.33 9.80 -3.96
C VAL A 217 -18.27 11.04 -4.84
N ASP A 218 -17.77 10.88 -6.06
CA ASP A 218 -17.63 11.95 -7.05
C ASP A 218 -18.35 11.64 -8.37
N PRO A 219 -19.30 12.48 -8.82
CA PRO A 219 -20.03 12.29 -10.07
C PRO A 219 -19.15 12.28 -11.33
N LEU A 220 -17.90 12.72 -11.28
CA LEU A 220 -16.97 12.75 -12.42
C LEU A 220 -16.28 11.40 -12.65
N VAL A 221 -16.31 10.47 -11.69
CA VAL A 221 -15.63 9.17 -11.82
C VAL A 221 -16.33 8.29 -12.84
N ASN A 222 -15.62 7.85 -13.88
CA ASN A 222 -16.15 7.01 -14.95
C ASN A 222 -15.32 5.73 -15.13
N PRO A 223 -15.89 4.67 -15.73
CA PRO A 223 -17.29 4.56 -16.17
C PRO A 223 -18.28 4.37 -15.02
N LYS A 224 -19.52 4.82 -15.21
CA LYS A 224 -20.64 4.49 -14.32
C LYS A 224 -21.19 3.09 -14.66
N PRO A 225 -21.80 2.38 -13.69
CA PRO A 225 -22.63 1.23 -14.02
C PRO A 225 -23.77 1.64 -14.96
N PRO A 226 -24.20 0.77 -15.90
CA PRO A 226 -25.33 1.07 -16.77
C PRO A 226 -26.59 1.45 -15.98
N ASN A 227 -27.34 2.44 -16.48
CA ASN A 227 -28.60 2.92 -15.88
C ASN A 227 -28.46 3.41 -14.43
N THR A 228 -27.37 4.10 -14.11
CA THR A 228 -27.17 4.72 -12.79
C THR A 228 -27.05 6.23 -12.87
N GLU A 229 -27.44 6.90 -11.79
CA GLU A 229 -27.30 8.35 -11.65
C GLU A 229 -25.87 8.73 -11.26
N ALA A 230 -25.44 9.92 -11.68
CA ALA A 230 -24.22 10.55 -11.21
C ALA A 230 -24.59 11.67 -10.23
N GLY A 231 -24.01 11.66 -9.04
CA GLY A 231 -24.23 12.71 -8.06
C GLY A 231 -23.26 12.59 -6.89
N THR A 232 -23.22 13.60 -6.04
CA THR A 232 -22.54 13.48 -4.75
C THR A 232 -23.38 12.63 -3.79
N TRP A 233 -22.81 12.24 -2.65
CA TRP A 233 -23.54 11.50 -1.62
C TRP A 233 -24.84 12.20 -1.16
N ARG A 234 -24.88 13.54 -1.22
CA ARG A 234 -26.08 14.33 -0.87
C ARG A 234 -27.21 14.18 -1.88
N GLN A 235 -26.84 13.98 -3.15
CA GLN A 235 -27.74 13.92 -4.31
C GLN A 235 -28.21 12.50 -4.62
N LEU A 236 -27.38 11.49 -4.36
CA LEU A 236 -27.68 10.08 -4.64
C LEU A 236 -28.69 9.43 -3.70
N GLY A 237 -29.20 10.14 -2.68
CA GLY A 237 -30.15 9.58 -1.72
C GLY A 237 -31.43 9.02 -2.35
N GLY A 238 -31.99 9.70 -3.36
CA GLY A 238 -33.17 9.21 -4.09
C GLY A 238 -32.86 7.95 -4.89
N PHE A 239 -31.71 7.94 -5.58
CA PHE A 239 -31.20 6.78 -6.31
C PHE A 239 -31.00 5.57 -5.39
N TRP A 240 -30.29 5.73 -4.26
CA TRP A 240 -30.05 4.65 -3.30
C TRP A 240 -31.34 4.13 -2.66
N ALA A 241 -32.30 5.02 -2.34
CA ALA A 241 -33.60 4.61 -1.83
C ALA A 241 -34.37 3.74 -2.84
N ALA A 242 -34.37 4.11 -4.12
CA ALA A 242 -35.08 3.37 -5.16
C ALA A 242 -34.35 2.09 -5.60
N ARG A 243 -33.01 2.15 -5.70
CA ARG A 243 -32.18 1.08 -6.27
C ARG A 243 -31.82 0.00 -5.24
N ASP A 244 -31.48 0.43 -4.03
CA ASP A 244 -30.90 -0.44 -2.99
C ASP A 244 -31.85 -0.62 -1.79
N ASN A 245 -33.02 0.03 -1.80
CA ASN A 245 -33.95 0.09 -0.68
C ASN A 245 -33.31 0.73 0.57
N GLU A 246 -32.53 1.79 0.37
CA GLU A 246 -31.76 2.49 1.40
C GLU A 246 -32.33 3.91 1.64
N PRO A 247 -33.28 4.09 2.58
CA PRO A 247 -34.01 5.35 2.75
C PRO A 247 -33.20 6.46 3.45
N ASP A 248 -32.18 6.09 4.25
CA ASP A 248 -31.31 7.05 4.93
C ASP A 248 -29.98 7.17 4.19
N LYS A 249 -29.87 8.22 3.36
CA LYS A 249 -28.66 8.48 2.58
C LYS A 249 -27.41 8.77 3.44
N ALA A 250 -27.59 9.35 4.63
CA ALA A 250 -26.47 9.68 5.50
C ALA A 250 -25.92 8.41 6.15
N ASP A 251 -26.81 7.55 6.64
CA ASP A 251 -26.42 6.23 7.13
C ASP A 251 -25.78 5.37 6.04
N TYR A 252 -26.35 5.37 4.83
CA TYR A 252 -25.82 4.55 3.74
C TYR A 252 -24.45 5.03 3.26
N TYR A 253 -24.24 6.34 3.11
CA TYR A 253 -22.92 6.88 2.80
C TYR A 253 -21.90 6.59 3.92
N PHE A 254 -22.30 6.72 5.19
CA PHE A 254 -21.46 6.33 6.31
C PHE A 254 -21.06 4.84 6.24
N ARG A 255 -22.00 3.92 5.94
CA ARG A 255 -21.67 2.50 5.78
C ARG A 255 -20.73 2.22 4.60
N GLN A 256 -20.83 2.99 3.52
CA GLN A 256 -19.87 2.92 2.42
C GLN A 256 -18.46 3.37 2.84
N LEU A 257 -18.35 4.43 3.65
CA LEU A 257 -17.07 4.86 4.22
C LEU A 257 -16.51 3.83 5.22
N VAL A 258 -17.35 3.20 6.04
CA VAL A 258 -16.94 2.12 6.95
C VAL A 258 -16.47 0.87 6.18
N TRP A 259 -17.12 0.54 5.06
CA TRP A 259 -16.61 -0.51 4.17
C TRP A 259 -15.20 -0.18 3.68
N TYR A 260 -14.99 1.05 3.20
CA TYR A 260 -13.70 1.49 2.69
C TYR A 260 -12.63 1.47 3.79
N ASP A 261 -12.93 2.01 4.98
CA ASP A 261 -12.07 1.97 6.16
C ASP A 261 -11.63 0.54 6.51
N LYS A 262 -12.57 -0.41 6.55
CA LYS A 262 -12.28 -1.82 6.81
C LYS A 262 -11.37 -2.46 5.77
N GLU A 263 -11.44 -2.02 4.52
CA GLU A 263 -10.51 -2.46 3.48
C GLU A 263 -9.12 -1.86 3.71
N LEU A 264 -9.02 -0.55 3.95
CA LEU A 264 -7.74 0.12 4.24
C LEU A 264 -7.04 -0.46 5.47
N GLN A 265 -7.81 -0.87 6.49
CA GLN A 265 -7.27 -1.47 7.72
C GLN A 265 -6.50 -2.78 7.46
N LYS A 266 -6.74 -3.46 6.33
CA LYS A 266 -6.03 -4.70 5.98
C LYS A 266 -4.61 -4.48 5.44
N ASP A 267 -4.26 -3.24 5.10
CA ASP A 267 -2.96 -2.88 4.53
C ASP A 267 -2.17 -2.01 5.50
N ASP A 268 -1.17 -2.56 6.18
CA ASP A 268 -0.41 -1.85 7.23
C ASP A 268 0.33 -0.61 6.71
N TYR A 269 0.74 -0.60 5.44
CA TYR A 269 1.38 0.55 4.80
C TYR A 269 0.42 1.70 4.50
N VAL A 270 -0.90 1.53 4.65
CA VAL A 270 -1.88 2.62 4.53
C VAL A 270 -2.02 3.33 5.87
N ILE A 271 -1.59 4.59 5.93
CA ILE A 271 -1.72 5.44 7.11
C ILE A 271 -3.18 5.80 7.37
N GLY A 272 -3.87 6.26 6.34
CA GLY A 272 -5.19 6.86 6.46
C GLY A 272 -5.80 7.33 5.15
N ALA A 273 -7.05 7.79 5.24
CA ALA A 273 -7.78 8.41 4.14
C ALA A 273 -8.56 9.63 4.62
N THR A 274 -8.52 10.74 3.87
CA THR A 274 -9.24 11.97 4.22
C THR A 274 -10.49 12.17 3.38
N ILE A 275 -11.65 12.23 4.05
CA ILE A 275 -12.97 12.31 3.42
C ILE A 275 -13.20 13.71 2.87
N PHE A 276 -13.36 13.82 1.56
CA PHE A 276 -13.69 15.07 0.87
C PHE A 276 -15.20 15.36 1.00
N THR A 277 -15.62 16.36 1.77
CA THR A 277 -14.81 17.28 2.56
C THR A 277 -15.44 17.57 3.93
N TRP A 278 -14.66 18.09 4.86
CA TRP A 278 -15.08 18.57 6.17
C TRP A 278 -14.99 20.10 6.19
N GLY A 279 -16.14 20.75 6.09
CA GLY A 279 -16.21 22.20 5.87
C GLY A 279 -15.86 22.58 4.44
N SER A 280 -16.46 23.67 3.96
CA SER A 280 -16.34 24.12 2.56
C SER A 280 -16.47 25.64 2.41
N PHE A 281 -16.08 26.15 1.24
CA PHE A 281 -16.24 27.57 0.85
C PHE A 281 -17.56 27.84 0.10
N GLY A 282 -18.55 26.95 0.24
CA GLY A 282 -19.81 26.99 -0.53
C GLY A 282 -19.75 26.14 -1.80
N LYS A 283 -20.65 26.41 -2.74
CA LYS A 283 -20.75 25.65 -4.00
C LYS A 283 -19.47 25.79 -4.85
N PRO A 284 -19.05 24.73 -5.55
CA PRO A 284 -19.70 23.40 -5.62
C PRO A 284 -19.39 22.50 -4.42
N TRP A 285 -18.35 22.82 -3.63
CA TRP A 285 -17.79 21.95 -2.58
C TRP A 285 -18.78 21.60 -1.46
N SER A 286 -19.76 22.46 -1.18
CA SER A 286 -20.82 22.19 -0.20
C SER A 286 -21.69 20.96 -0.55
N ASP A 287 -21.67 20.49 -1.80
CA ASP A 287 -22.36 19.26 -2.20
C ASP A 287 -21.65 17.98 -1.75
N PHE A 288 -20.36 18.08 -1.43
CA PHE A 288 -19.53 16.99 -0.90
C PHE A 288 -19.39 17.06 0.62
N ASP A 289 -19.52 18.25 1.19
CA ASP A 289 -19.27 18.54 2.60
C ASP A 289 -20.07 17.63 3.54
N VAL A 290 -19.39 16.92 4.44
CA VAL A 290 -20.02 16.06 5.46
C VAL A 290 -20.27 16.79 6.77
N ALA A 291 -19.64 17.94 7.00
CA ALA A 291 -19.80 18.70 8.24
C ALA A 291 -21.26 19.17 8.41
N GLY A 292 -21.71 19.24 9.66
CA GLY A 292 -23.08 19.61 10.01
C GLY A 292 -24.13 18.57 9.60
N SER A 293 -23.72 17.34 9.28
CA SER A 293 -24.62 16.27 8.85
C SER A 293 -24.56 15.05 9.77
N ALA A 294 -25.56 14.17 9.67
CA ALA A 294 -25.55 12.89 10.37
C ALA A 294 -24.37 11.99 9.99
N VAL A 295 -23.75 12.20 8.81
CA VAL A 295 -22.52 11.49 8.40
C VAL A 295 -21.37 11.86 9.34
N ALA A 296 -21.16 13.16 9.60
CA ALA A 296 -20.10 13.64 10.50
C ALA A 296 -20.26 13.09 11.93
N GLN A 297 -21.48 13.13 12.47
CA GLN A 297 -21.77 12.60 13.81
C GLN A 297 -21.46 11.09 13.92
N LYS A 298 -21.82 10.32 12.89
CA LYS A 298 -21.54 8.88 12.82
C LYS A 298 -20.03 8.60 12.71
N LEU A 299 -19.30 9.38 11.90
CA LEU A 299 -17.85 9.27 11.77
C LEU A 299 -17.11 9.58 13.08
N ILE A 300 -17.49 10.64 13.78
CA ILE A 300 -16.94 10.99 15.10
C ILE A 300 -17.16 9.85 16.09
N THR A 301 -18.39 9.34 16.18
CA THR A 301 -18.73 8.21 17.06
C THR A 301 -17.94 6.95 16.70
N TYR A 302 -17.78 6.68 15.40
CA TYR A 302 -17.03 5.53 14.91
C TYR A 302 -15.54 5.63 15.28
N ALA A 303 -14.90 6.77 15.06
CA ALA A 303 -13.50 6.99 15.45
C ALA A 303 -13.29 6.90 16.97
N GLN A 304 -14.23 7.42 17.78
CA GLN A 304 -14.16 7.30 19.25
C GLN A 304 -14.18 5.85 19.75
N SER A 305 -14.77 4.91 18.99
CA SER A 305 -14.89 3.52 19.40
C SER A 305 -13.58 2.71 19.31
N ASP A 306 -12.69 3.08 18.37
CA ASP A 306 -11.36 2.48 18.16
C ASP A 306 -10.45 3.54 17.52
N PRO A 307 -9.93 4.51 18.31
CA PRO A 307 -9.19 5.66 17.81
C PRO A 307 -7.87 5.24 17.15
N ALA A 308 -7.45 6.00 16.14
CA ALA A 308 -6.27 5.70 15.34
C ALA A 308 -4.99 5.60 16.17
N ARG A 309 -4.07 4.75 15.72
CA ARG A 309 -2.70 4.72 16.26
C ARG A 309 -1.88 5.84 15.65
N PRO A 310 -0.91 6.40 16.40
CA PRO A 310 0.04 7.35 15.85
C PRO A 310 0.77 6.77 14.65
N PHE A 311 0.91 7.57 13.60
CA PHE A 311 1.78 7.24 12.48
C PHE A 311 3.24 7.37 12.92
N ASP A 312 3.98 6.26 12.82
CA ASP A 312 5.43 6.25 12.88
C ASP A 312 5.99 5.73 11.55
N TYR A 313 6.77 6.58 10.88
CA TYR A 313 7.42 6.22 9.62
C TYR A 313 8.34 5.01 9.80
N GLY A 314 9.05 4.91 10.95
CA GLY A 314 9.99 3.83 11.24
C GLY A 314 9.30 2.47 11.37
N GLU A 315 8.12 2.42 11.98
CA GLU A 315 7.35 1.17 12.12
C GLU A 315 6.85 0.64 10.77
N ILE A 316 6.52 1.52 9.81
CA ILE A 316 6.02 1.10 8.49
C ILE A 316 7.15 0.85 7.51
N ALA A 317 8.21 1.66 7.55
CA ALA A 317 9.41 1.48 6.72
C ALA A 317 10.17 0.19 7.06
N GLN A 318 9.94 -0.37 8.25
CA GLN A 318 10.45 -1.66 8.69
C GLN A 318 9.41 -2.79 8.55
N PRO A 319 9.43 -3.57 7.47
CA PRO A 319 9.17 -4.99 7.57
C PRO A 319 10.52 -5.68 7.76
N ASP A 320 10.84 -6.07 8.98
CA ASP A 320 12.03 -6.87 9.25
C ASP A 320 13.28 -6.37 8.48
N ASP A 321 13.59 -5.07 8.57
CA ASP A 321 14.91 -4.62 8.21
C ASP A 321 15.82 -5.07 9.33
N ASP A 322 16.64 -6.07 9.01
CA ASP A 322 17.87 -6.40 9.72
C ASP A 322 18.79 -5.17 9.63
N GLY A 323 18.45 -4.13 10.39
CA GLY A 323 19.14 -2.86 10.42
C GLY A 323 20.56 -3.07 10.89
N GLN A 324 21.51 -2.85 9.97
CA GLN A 324 22.87 -2.46 10.29
C GLN A 324 22.80 -1.16 11.10
N ASP A 325 22.92 -1.27 12.42
CA ASP A 325 23.81 -0.42 13.20
C ASP A 325 24.20 -1.18 14.48
N GLY A 326 25.50 -1.16 14.75
CA GLY A 326 26.16 -1.99 15.75
C GLY A 326 25.65 -1.75 17.16
N ASP A 327 25.06 -2.78 17.75
CA ASP A 327 25.57 -3.37 18.99
C ASP A 327 24.90 -4.73 19.22
N ASP A 328 25.72 -5.70 19.62
CA ASP A 328 25.41 -7.11 19.87
C ASP A 328 24.09 -7.36 20.64
N LYS A 329 22.98 -7.46 19.92
CA LYS A 329 21.79 -8.19 20.38
C LYS A 329 21.44 -9.25 19.36
N GLU A 330 21.84 -10.48 19.68
CA GLU A 330 21.51 -11.72 18.97
C GLU A 330 20.12 -11.67 18.30
N LEU A 331 20.11 -11.78 16.97
CA LEU A 331 18.98 -12.12 16.10
C LEU A 331 18.35 -13.45 16.54
N LYS A 332 17.60 -13.47 17.64
CA LYS A 332 16.93 -14.68 18.12
C LYS A 332 15.58 -14.84 17.43
N GLY A 333 15.56 -15.56 16.30
CA GLY A 333 14.31 -16.18 15.85
C GLY A 333 14.08 -16.36 14.35
N ARG A 334 14.84 -15.71 13.47
CA ARG A 334 14.60 -15.82 12.02
C ARG A 334 14.89 -17.24 11.54
N GLY A 335 13.90 -17.86 10.90
CA GLY A 335 13.97 -19.27 10.50
C GLY A 335 13.63 -20.29 11.61
N LYS A 336 13.36 -19.85 12.85
CA LYS A 336 13.00 -20.76 13.95
C LYS A 336 11.55 -21.24 13.80
N PRO A 337 11.28 -22.55 13.82
CA PRO A 337 9.93 -23.07 13.83
C PRO A 337 9.29 -22.89 15.21
N ARG A 338 7.96 -22.82 15.27
CA ARG A 338 7.19 -22.83 16.54
C ARG A 338 7.57 -24.00 17.46
N VAL A 339 7.95 -25.15 16.88
CA VAL A 339 8.41 -26.36 17.59
C VAL A 339 9.61 -26.93 16.83
N GLN A 340 10.72 -27.17 17.52
CA GLN A 340 11.85 -27.91 16.95
C GLN A 340 11.54 -29.40 16.90
N TYR A 341 11.77 -29.99 15.73
CA TYR A 341 11.75 -31.44 15.49
C TYR A 341 12.43 -31.71 14.15
N ASP A 342 12.89 -32.95 13.97
CA ASP A 342 13.60 -33.39 12.77
C ASP A 342 12.72 -33.25 11.52
N ARG A 343 13.18 -32.43 10.56
CA ARG A 343 12.51 -32.25 9.27
C ARG A 343 13.43 -32.73 8.16
N SER A 344 12.89 -33.59 7.31
CA SER A 344 13.58 -34.05 6.10
C SER A 344 12.84 -33.55 4.87
N TYR A 345 13.60 -32.98 3.94
CA TYR A 345 13.12 -32.51 2.66
C TYR A 345 13.60 -33.46 1.56
N VAL A 346 12.67 -34.06 0.82
CA VAL A 346 12.96 -34.87 -0.36
C VAL A 346 12.94 -33.96 -1.58
N LEU A 347 14.13 -33.69 -2.11
CA LEU A 347 14.33 -32.82 -3.25
C LEU A 347 14.26 -33.64 -4.55
N LEU A 348 13.26 -33.36 -5.38
CA LEU A 348 13.09 -33.97 -6.69
C LEU A 348 13.90 -33.22 -7.76
N PRO A 349 14.48 -33.92 -8.75
CA PRO A 349 15.22 -33.27 -9.84
C PRO A 349 14.29 -32.48 -10.78
N PRO A 350 14.81 -31.51 -11.55
CA PRO A 350 13.99 -30.65 -12.40
C PRO A 350 13.11 -31.39 -13.43
N GLY A 351 13.52 -32.58 -13.85
CA GLY A 351 12.76 -33.43 -14.79
C GLY A 351 11.76 -34.38 -14.15
N ALA A 352 11.56 -34.33 -12.83
CA ALA A 352 10.62 -35.21 -12.14
C ALA A 352 9.16 -34.82 -12.40
N ASP A 353 8.33 -35.80 -12.72
CA ASP A 353 6.89 -35.63 -12.92
C ASP A 353 6.07 -36.02 -11.67
N ALA A 354 4.74 -36.00 -11.80
CA ALA A 354 3.83 -36.34 -10.73
C ALA A 354 3.99 -37.79 -10.21
N ALA A 355 4.50 -38.73 -11.01
CA ALA A 355 4.72 -40.10 -10.56
C ALA A 355 5.87 -40.18 -9.55
N TRP A 356 6.92 -39.38 -9.76
CA TRP A 356 8.03 -39.24 -8.81
C TRP A 356 7.58 -38.63 -7.49
N ALA A 357 6.80 -37.53 -7.53
CA ALA A 357 6.24 -36.93 -6.31
C ALA A 357 5.34 -37.92 -5.55
N ARG A 358 4.49 -38.65 -6.27
CA ARG A 358 3.61 -39.67 -5.67
C ARG A 358 4.40 -40.78 -4.99
N ALA A 359 5.49 -41.27 -5.59
CA ALA A 359 6.33 -42.29 -4.98
C ALA A 359 6.94 -41.83 -3.64
N VAL A 360 7.29 -40.55 -3.51
CA VAL A 360 7.78 -39.98 -2.25
C VAL A 360 6.67 -39.90 -1.21
N VAL A 361 5.48 -39.43 -1.59
CA VAL A 361 4.30 -39.39 -0.70
C VAL A 361 3.98 -40.79 -0.19
N GLU A 362 3.88 -41.77 -1.09
CA GLU A 362 3.57 -43.17 -0.73
C GLU A 362 4.64 -43.83 0.15
N ALA A 363 5.90 -43.36 0.12
CA ALA A 363 6.98 -43.91 0.92
C ALA A 363 7.11 -43.28 2.31
N SER A 364 6.57 -42.08 2.51
CA SER A 364 6.93 -41.26 3.68
C SER A 364 5.75 -40.59 4.38
N TRP A 365 4.58 -40.43 3.75
CA TRP A 365 3.51 -39.59 4.28
C TRP A 365 2.97 -40.06 5.63
N ASP A 366 2.65 -41.35 5.75
CA ASP A 366 2.02 -41.89 6.96
C ASP A 366 3.04 -42.09 8.11
N ASP A 367 4.27 -42.52 7.76
CA ASP A 367 5.28 -42.91 8.75
C ASP A 367 6.25 -41.79 9.13
N LYS A 368 6.69 -40.98 8.17
CA LYS A 368 7.85 -40.06 8.33
C LYS A 368 7.52 -38.58 8.09
N ARG A 369 6.42 -38.28 7.40
CA ARG A 369 5.92 -36.93 7.06
C ARG A 369 6.98 -36.01 6.45
N TYR A 370 7.76 -36.54 5.50
CA TYR A 370 8.78 -35.75 4.80
C TYR A 370 8.14 -34.66 3.93
N THR A 371 8.80 -33.51 3.85
CA THR A 371 8.46 -32.44 2.91
C THR A 371 8.99 -32.80 1.53
N ILE A 372 8.26 -32.45 0.47
CA ILE A 372 8.63 -32.79 -0.92
C ILE A 372 8.59 -31.51 -1.75
N GLY A 373 9.59 -31.29 -2.59
CA GLY A 373 9.56 -30.21 -3.56
C GLY A 373 10.75 -30.23 -4.51
N SER A 374 10.86 -29.18 -5.33
CA SER A 374 11.79 -29.09 -6.47
C SER A 374 12.69 -27.85 -6.44
N SER A 375 12.76 -27.13 -5.31
CA SER A 375 13.67 -26.00 -5.09
C SER A 375 14.81 -26.42 -4.18
N ALA A 376 16.06 -26.26 -4.64
CA ALA A 376 17.25 -26.57 -3.85
C ALA A 376 17.44 -25.57 -2.69
N ASP A 377 17.03 -24.33 -2.88
CA ASP A 377 17.06 -23.31 -1.82
C ASP A 377 16.05 -23.64 -0.71
N ASP A 378 14.81 -23.99 -1.08
CA ASP A 378 13.75 -24.33 -0.10
C ASP A 378 14.12 -25.54 0.77
N ALA A 379 14.88 -26.48 0.20
CA ALA A 379 15.36 -27.66 0.91
C ALA A 379 16.42 -27.33 1.98
N GLY A 380 17.12 -26.20 1.86
CA GLY A 380 18.25 -25.85 2.72
C GLY A 380 18.02 -24.76 3.75
N ILE A 381 16.95 -23.98 3.62
CA ILE A 381 16.62 -22.87 4.51
C ILE A 381 16.06 -23.31 5.88
N GLY A 382 16.10 -22.39 6.85
CA GLY A 382 15.53 -22.56 8.19
C GLY A 382 16.59 -22.62 9.31
N ASP A 383 16.19 -22.23 10.51
CA ASP A 383 16.92 -22.41 11.76
C ASP A 383 16.34 -23.64 12.47
N LEU A 384 16.62 -24.81 11.89
CA LEU A 384 16.16 -26.11 12.38
C LEU A 384 17.32 -26.86 13.02
N ASP A 385 17.07 -27.50 14.16
CA ASP A 385 18.07 -28.31 14.86
C ASP A 385 18.63 -29.42 13.94
N VAL A 386 17.79 -29.96 13.06
CA VAL A 386 18.17 -30.92 12.02
C VAL A 386 17.58 -30.49 10.67
N ARG A 387 18.47 -30.16 9.72
CA ARG A 387 18.13 -29.88 8.33
C ARG A 387 18.62 -31.03 7.46
N ARG A 388 17.74 -31.96 7.11
CA ARG A 388 18.08 -33.10 6.25
C ARG A 388 17.54 -32.92 4.85
N VAL A 389 18.41 -33.06 3.86
CA VAL A 389 18.02 -33.06 2.44
C VAL A 389 18.29 -34.44 1.86
N ILE A 390 17.24 -35.09 1.37
CA ILE A 390 17.32 -36.31 0.58
C ILE A 390 17.23 -35.91 -0.89
N ALA A 391 18.37 -35.76 -1.56
CA ALA A 391 18.44 -35.36 -2.95
C ALA A 391 18.23 -36.56 -3.87
N VAL A 392 17.12 -36.56 -4.61
CA VAL A 392 16.80 -37.61 -5.59
C VAL A 392 17.49 -37.29 -6.91
N ASN A 393 18.24 -38.27 -7.43
CA ASN A 393 18.97 -38.17 -8.70
C ASN A 393 19.76 -36.85 -8.84
N PRO A 394 20.66 -36.52 -7.88
CA PRO A 394 21.35 -35.23 -7.85
C PRO A 394 22.16 -34.92 -9.12
N GLN A 395 22.56 -35.94 -9.88
CA GLN A 395 23.23 -35.81 -11.17
C GLN A 395 22.38 -35.15 -12.27
N GLN A 396 21.06 -35.03 -12.07
CA GLN A 396 20.13 -34.37 -13.00
C GLN A 396 19.98 -32.87 -12.73
N TRP A 397 20.60 -32.35 -11.66
CA TRP A 397 20.59 -30.92 -11.36
C TRP A 397 21.63 -30.17 -12.20
N PRO A 398 21.24 -29.11 -12.92
CA PRO A 398 22.17 -28.31 -13.72
C PRO A 398 23.01 -27.38 -12.83
N GLY A 399 24.17 -26.96 -13.33
CA GLY A 399 25.00 -25.93 -12.70
C GLY A 399 26.48 -26.29 -12.67
N ASP A 400 27.30 -25.29 -12.30
CA ASP A 400 28.76 -25.42 -12.22
C ASP A 400 29.24 -26.15 -10.97
N LEU A 401 28.36 -26.32 -9.97
CA LEU A 401 28.62 -27.06 -8.74
C LEU A 401 27.79 -28.34 -8.71
N SER A 402 28.37 -29.40 -8.13
CA SER A 402 27.55 -30.54 -7.73
C SER A 402 26.52 -30.09 -6.68
N LEU A 403 25.35 -30.71 -6.64
CA LEU A 403 24.32 -30.34 -5.67
C LEU A 403 24.81 -30.48 -4.20
N LYS A 404 25.73 -31.41 -3.94
CA LYS A 404 26.38 -31.54 -2.63
C LYS A 404 27.25 -30.32 -2.31
N ASP A 405 28.07 -29.87 -3.25
CA ASP A 405 28.95 -28.69 -3.07
C ASP A 405 28.14 -27.39 -2.96
N PHE A 406 27.00 -27.32 -3.65
CA PHE A 406 26.01 -26.25 -3.48
C PHE A 406 25.56 -26.13 -2.02
N TYR A 407 25.12 -27.22 -1.39
CA TYR A 407 24.70 -27.18 0.03
C TYR A 407 25.85 -26.91 0.99
N ILE A 408 27.05 -27.46 0.73
CA ILE A 408 28.24 -27.14 1.54
C ILE A 408 28.53 -25.64 1.50
N LYS A 409 28.43 -25.02 0.33
CA LYS A 409 28.78 -23.61 0.11
C LYS A 409 27.71 -22.65 0.64
N PHE A 410 26.44 -22.91 0.36
CA PHE A 410 25.36 -21.95 0.59
C PHE A 410 24.50 -22.26 1.82
N TYR A 411 24.48 -23.51 2.28
CA TYR A 411 23.64 -23.96 3.38
C TYR A 411 24.40 -24.88 4.36
N PRO A 412 25.44 -24.36 5.03
CA PRO A 412 26.27 -25.15 5.92
C PRO A 412 25.44 -25.77 7.07
N GLY A 413 25.79 -27.00 7.45
CA GLY A 413 25.12 -27.76 8.50
C GLY A 413 23.97 -28.66 8.04
N ILE A 414 23.68 -28.72 6.74
CA ILE A 414 22.72 -29.68 6.19
C ILE A 414 23.25 -31.12 6.25
N HIS A 415 22.40 -32.03 6.69
CA HIS A 415 22.59 -33.47 6.53
C HIS A 415 22.16 -33.86 5.11
N TYR A 416 23.11 -33.86 4.20
CA TYR A 416 22.88 -34.19 2.79
C TYR A 416 22.96 -35.70 2.56
N GLN A 417 21.91 -36.28 1.95
CA GLN A 417 21.86 -37.68 1.53
C GLN A 417 21.40 -37.77 0.08
N ALA A 418 22.19 -38.42 -0.77
CA ALA A 418 21.82 -38.66 -2.16
C ALA A 418 21.10 -40.00 -2.32
N VAL A 419 20.06 -40.02 -3.15
CA VAL A 419 19.35 -41.24 -3.56
C VAL A 419 19.25 -41.28 -5.07
N THR A 420 19.87 -42.27 -5.68
CA THR A 420 19.72 -42.53 -7.12
C THR A 420 18.67 -43.60 -7.35
N ALA A 421 17.70 -43.35 -8.21
CA ALA A 421 16.67 -44.31 -8.61
C ALA A 421 16.36 -44.15 -10.11
N ALA A 422 16.18 -45.27 -10.81
CA ALA A 422 15.83 -45.28 -12.22
C ALA A 422 14.32 -45.13 -12.46
N THR A 423 13.49 -45.48 -11.47
CA THR A 423 12.03 -45.42 -11.57
C THR A 423 11.38 -44.91 -10.28
N PRO A 424 10.15 -44.36 -10.33
CA PRO A 424 9.41 -43.99 -9.12
C PRO A 424 9.21 -45.17 -8.15
N GLY A 425 8.96 -46.37 -8.67
CA GLY A 425 8.82 -47.57 -7.82
C GLY A 425 10.11 -47.92 -7.07
N GLU A 426 11.27 -47.77 -7.72
CA GLU A 426 12.57 -47.95 -7.07
C GLU A 426 12.84 -46.86 -6.02
N LEU A 427 12.46 -45.61 -6.31
CA LEU A 427 12.58 -44.52 -5.34
C LEU A 427 11.74 -44.79 -4.09
N LYS A 428 10.48 -45.21 -4.26
CA LYS A 428 9.60 -45.56 -3.14
C LYS A 428 10.24 -46.57 -2.19
N ARG A 429 10.78 -47.66 -2.76
CA ARG A 429 11.47 -48.70 -1.97
C ARG A 429 12.68 -48.12 -1.23
N LYS A 430 13.53 -47.37 -1.92
CA LYS A 430 14.74 -46.76 -1.33
C LYS A 430 14.41 -45.77 -0.20
N LEU A 431 13.34 -44.99 -0.33
CA LEU A 431 12.90 -44.05 0.72
C LEU A 431 12.28 -44.75 1.93
N SER A 432 11.64 -45.91 1.75
CA SER A 432 11.15 -46.69 2.89
C SER A 432 12.29 -47.20 3.79
N GLU A 433 13.47 -47.43 3.21
CA GLU A 433 14.69 -47.91 3.88
C GLU A 433 15.50 -46.80 4.60
N ILE A 434 15.16 -45.51 4.41
CA ILE A 434 15.85 -44.32 4.96
C ILE A 434 15.03 -43.65 6.05
#